data_AF-A0A1D2VC91-F1
#
_entry.id   AF-A0A1D2VC91-F1
#
_cell.length_a   1.000
_cell.length_b   1.000
_cell.length_c   1.000
_cell.angle_alpha   90.00
_cell.angle_beta   90.00
_cell.angle_gamma   90.00
#
_symmetry.space_group_name_H-M   'P 1'
#
loop_
_entity.id
_entity.type
_entity.pdbx_description
1 polymer ?
#
loop_
_entity_poly.entity_id
_entity_poly.type
_entity_poly.pdbx_seq_one_letter_code
_entity_poly.pdbx_strand_id
1 'polypeptide(L)'
;NDVNNNNNNNNNNDDDDDNDVVPSNDHDLLKCSEVWDRITSHPKYSDLDIDGLCNELRLKAKCSEKGVVVSSNDLNNIMNREASPSL
;
A
#
# COMPACT_ATOMS: atom_id res chain seq x y z
N ASN A 1 -34.95 -17.13 -38.68
CA ASN A 1 -34.20 -17.33 -37.43
C ASN A 1 -33.73 -16.00 -36.93
N ASP A 2 -34.47 -15.49 -35.96
CA ASP A 2 -34.29 -14.18 -35.34
C ASP A 2 -33.03 -14.07 -34.49
N VAL A 3 -32.69 -12.82 -34.22
CA VAL A 3 -31.47 -12.21 -33.71
C VAL A 3 -31.20 -12.50 -32.22
N ASN A 4 -29.93 -12.38 -31.83
CA ASN A 4 -29.43 -11.81 -30.55
C ASN A 4 -29.27 -12.76 -29.34
N ASN A 5 -28.09 -12.83 -28.71
CA ASN A 5 -27.67 -11.83 -27.71
C ASN A 5 -26.40 -12.26 -26.92
N ASN A 6 -25.54 -11.25 -26.72
CA ASN A 6 -24.40 -11.09 -25.82
C ASN A 6 -24.14 -12.11 -24.70
N ASN A 7 -22.88 -12.56 -24.62
CA ASN A 7 -22.25 -12.90 -23.35
C ASN A 7 -21.31 -11.77 -22.93
N ASN A 8 -21.84 -10.85 -22.12
CA ASN A 8 -21.05 -9.94 -21.29
C ASN A 8 -20.36 -10.74 -20.19
N ASN A 9 -19.03 -10.72 -20.13
CA ASN A 9 -18.30 -10.99 -18.90
C ASN A 9 -17.62 -9.69 -18.46
N ASN A 10 -18.35 -8.88 -17.69
CA ASN A 10 -17.80 -7.83 -16.86
C ASN A 10 -17.10 -8.50 -15.67
N ASN A 11 -15.77 -8.51 -15.67
CA ASN A 11 -14.99 -8.78 -14.47
C ASN A 11 -14.51 -7.44 -13.92
N ASN A 12 -15.40 -6.73 -13.22
CA ASN A 12 -15.01 -5.65 -12.31
C ASN A 12 -14.76 -6.31 -10.95
N ASN A 13 -13.48 -6.53 -10.62
CA ASN A 13 -13.07 -6.86 -9.27
C ASN A 13 -12.58 -5.57 -8.61
N ASP A 14 -13.52 -4.73 -8.21
CA ASP A 14 -13.29 -3.67 -7.24
C ASP A 14 -13.78 -4.22 -5.89
N ASP A 15 -12.87 -4.88 -5.16
CA ASP A 15 -13.10 -5.31 -3.78
C ASP A 15 -12.97 -4.08 -2.85
N ASP A 16 -14.01 -3.25 -2.85
CA ASP A 16 -14.31 -2.32 -1.76
C ASP A 16 -14.91 -3.13 -0.60
N ASP A 17 -14.06 -3.61 0.32
CA ASP A 17 -14.48 -4.18 1.61
C ASP A 17 -14.26 -3.16 2.72
N ASP A 18 -15.17 -2.20 2.78
CA ASP A 18 -15.47 -1.40 3.98
C ASP A 18 -16.41 -2.23 4.86
N ASN A 19 -15.95 -2.66 6.05
CA ASN A 19 -16.66 -2.87 7.33
C ASN A 19 -16.11 -4.07 8.14
N ASP A 20 -15.23 -3.81 9.14
CA ASP A 20 -15.44 -4.33 10.50
C ASP A 20 -14.53 -3.64 11.54
N VAL A 21 -15.14 -3.10 12.61
CA VAL A 21 -14.44 -2.44 13.72
C VAL A 21 -14.14 -3.47 14.81
N VAL A 22 -12.90 -3.95 14.86
CA VAL A 22 -12.33 -4.69 16.00
C VAL A 22 -11.06 -3.94 16.43
N PRO A 23 -10.94 -3.43 17.67
CA PRO A 23 -9.76 -2.72 18.12
C PRO A 23 -8.67 -3.73 18.50
N SER A 24 -8.09 -4.36 17.48
CA SER A 24 -6.85 -5.12 17.62
C SER A 24 -5.69 -4.15 17.40
N ASN A 25 -4.67 -4.23 18.25
CA ASN A 25 -3.44 -3.45 18.18
C ASN A 25 -2.60 -3.64 16.89
N ASP A 26 -3.17 -4.24 15.83
CA ASP A 26 -2.70 -4.27 14.44
C ASP A 26 -2.95 -2.95 13.69
N HIS A 27 -3.35 -1.90 14.42
CA HIS A 27 -3.88 -0.63 13.93
C HIS A 27 -2.93 0.21 13.04
N ASP A 28 -1.75 -0.34 12.76
CA ASP A 28 -0.66 0.30 12.02
C ASP A 28 0.04 -0.70 11.09
N LEU A 29 -0.68 -1.62 10.44
CA LEU A 29 -0.14 -2.46 9.36
C LEU A 29 -0.73 -2.01 8.02
N LEU A 30 0.13 -1.49 7.15
CA LEU A 30 -0.17 -0.94 5.84
C LEU A 30 0.12 -1.95 4.74
N LYS A 31 -0.75 -2.04 3.73
CA LYS A 31 -0.51 -2.79 2.49
C LYS A 31 0.42 -1.99 1.58
N CYS A 32 1.07 -2.66 0.62
CA CYS A 32 1.95 -2.01 -0.36
C CYS A 32 1.26 -0.85 -1.11
N SER A 33 -0.03 -0.98 -1.45
CA SER A 33 -0.80 0.09 -2.11
C SER A 33 -0.90 1.34 -1.23
N GLU A 34 -1.20 1.15 0.05
CA GLU A 34 -1.37 2.26 1.00
C GLU A 34 -0.05 2.95 1.35
N VAL A 35 1.02 2.16 1.39
CA VAL A 35 2.40 2.67 1.48
C VAL A 35 2.72 3.55 0.27
N TRP A 36 2.37 3.08 -0.94
CA TRP A 36 2.60 3.80 -2.19
C TRP A 36 1.83 5.12 -2.26
N ASP A 37 0.57 5.13 -1.84
CA ASP A 37 -0.24 6.35 -1.76
C ASP A 37 0.39 7.37 -0.81
N ARG A 38 0.94 6.90 0.32
CA ARG A 38 1.60 7.78 1.28
C ARG A 38 2.90 8.38 0.74
N ILE A 39 3.68 7.59 0.01
CA ILE A 39 4.92 8.04 -0.62
C ILE A 39 4.60 9.10 -1.70
N THR A 40 3.66 8.82 -2.59
CA THR A 40 3.29 9.71 -3.70
C THR A 40 2.52 10.96 -3.25
N SER A 41 1.81 10.90 -2.12
CA SER A 41 1.15 12.06 -1.50
C SER A 41 2.13 13.03 -0.83
N HIS A 42 3.40 12.64 -0.64
CA HIS A 42 4.35 13.47 0.07
C HIS A 42 4.81 14.65 -0.81
N PRO A 43 4.79 15.91 -0.33
CA PRO A 43 5.22 17.07 -1.12
C PRO A 43 6.68 16.99 -1.61
N LYS A 44 7.52 16.19 -0.97
CA LYS A 44 8.92 15.95 -1.38
C LYS A 44 9.10 14.66 -2.18
N TYR A 45 8.04 14.07 -2.74
CA TYR A 45 8.13 12.82 -3.50
C TYR A 45 9.23 12.85 -4.57
N SER A 46 9.40 13.98 -5.24
CA SER A 46 10.45 14.17 -6.26
C SER A 46 11.88 14.09 -5.72
N ASP A 47 12.09 14.32 -4.42
CA ASP A 47 13.39 14.27 -3.75
C ASP A 47 13.60 12.94 -2.99
N LEU A 48 12.60 12.05 -2.95
CA LEU A 48 12.71 10.76 -2.28
C LEU A 48 13.40 9.74 -3.17
N ASP A 49 14.28 8.94 -2.57
CA ASP A 49 14.86 7.77 -3.23
C ASP A 49 13.87 6.60 -3.21
N ILE A 50 13.12 6.42 -4.30
CA ILE A 50 12.15 5.33 -4.44
C ILE A 50 12.82 3.96 -4.41
N ASP A 51 14.03 3.83 -4.94
CA ASP A 51 14.76 2.58 -4.96
C ASP A 51 15.21 2.21 -3.54
N GLY A 52 15.72 3.20 -2.78
CA GLY A 52 16.05 3.08 -1.37
C GLY A 52 14.84 2.71 -0.50
N LEU A 53 13.72 3.41 -0.68
CA LEU A 53 12.44 3.11 -0.02
C LEU A 53 11.98 1.68 -0.32
N CYS A 54 12.00 1.26 -1.59
CA CYS A 54 11.55 -0.06 -2.01
C CYS A 54 12.40 -1.17 -1.37
N ASN A 55 13.72 -0.98 -1.28
CA ASN A 55 14.61 -1.94 -0.63
C ASN A 55 14.30 -2.06 0.87
N GLU A 56 14.16 -0.94 1.57
CA GLU A 56 13.87 -0.92 3.01
C GLU A 56 12.49 -1.50 3.33
N LEU A 57 11.47 -1.13 2.56
CA LEU A 57 10.12 -1.66 2.70
C LEU A 57 10.09 -3.16 2.48
N ARG A 58 10.84 -3.68 1.51
CA ARG A 58 10.97 -5.12 1.26
C ARG A 58 11.64 -5.85 2.42
N LEU A 59 12.60 -5.23 3.11
CA LEU A 59 13.28 -5.82 4.26
C LEU A 59 12.40 -5.83 5.51
N LYS A 60 11.57 -4.79 5.69
CA LYS A 60 10.68 -4.64 6.85
C LYS A 60 9.28 -5.24 6.65
N ALA A 61 8.97 -5.65 5.43
CA ALA A 61 7.76 -6.35 5.07
C ALA A 61 7.56 -7.61 5.93
N LYS A 62 6.37 -7.75 6.50
CA LYS A 62 5.93 -8.90 7.29
C LYS A 62 4.92 -9.70 6.47
N CYS A 63 5.02 -11.03 6.54
CA CYS A 63 4.01 -11.92 5.98
C CYS A 63 2.85 -12.04 6.98
N SER A 64 1.66 -11.61 6.58
CA SER A 64 0.41 -11.78 7.31
C SER A 64 -0.52 -12.71 6.51
N GLU A 65 -1.58 -13.20 7.14
CA GLU A 65 -2.64 -13.97 6.46
C GLU A 65 -3.30 -13.17 5.32
N LYS A 66 -3.24 -11.83 5.40
CA LYS A 66 -3.73 -10.89 4.37
C LYS A 66 -2.68 -10.53 3.32
N GLY A 67 -1.53 -11.19 3.31
CA GLY A 67 -0.41 -10.93 2.39
C GLY A 67 0.72 -10.12 3.02
N VAL A 68 1.52 -9.46 2.18
CA VAL A 68 2.66 -8.66 2.62
C VAL A 68 2.19 -7.33 3.20
N VAL A 69 2.55 -7.06 4.45
CA VAL A 69 2.20 -5.84 5.18
C VAL A 69 3.42 -5.19 5.82
N VAL A 70 3.42 -3.86 5.94
CA VAL A 70 4.50 -3.07 6.54
C VAL A 70 3.93 -2.28 7.70
N SER A 71 4.66 -2.12 8.80
CA SER A 71 4.14 -1.29 9.90
C SER A 71 4.18 0.21 9.56
N SER A 72 3.15 0.97 9.92
CA SER A 72 3.13 2.45 9.81
C SER A 72 4.33 3.08 10.48
N ASN A 73 4.76 2.52 11.63
CA ASN A 73 5.95 3.00 12.33
C ASN A 73 7.23 2.78 11.50
N ASP A 74 7.33 1.64 10.83
CA ASP A 74 8.46 1.35 9.95
C ASP A 74 8.46 2.24 8.72
N LEU A 75 7.31 2.45 8.09
CA LEU A 75 7.16 3.39 6.97
C LEU A 75 7.56 4.81 7.38
N ASN A 76 7.04 5.32 8.50
CA ASN A 76 7.36 6.66 8.98
C ASN A 76 8.84 6.82 9.30
N ASN A 77 9.48 5.80 9.87
CA ASN A 77 10.91 5.82 10.15
C ASN A 77 11.75 5.88 8.88
N ILE A 78 11.41 5.05 7.88
CA ILE A 78 12.11 5.07 6.59
C ILE A 78 11.88 6.44 5.93
N MET A 79 10.64 6.92 5.89
CA MET A 79 10.29 8.20 5.29
C MET A 79 11.01 9.39 5.94
N ASN A 80 11.10 9.43 7.27
CA ASN A 80 11.85 10.46 7.97
C ASN A 80 13.35 10.40 7.64
N ARG A 81 13.90 9.20 7.44
CA ARG A 81 15.31 9.01 7.11
C ARG A 81 15.60 9.48 5.67
N GLU A 82 14.76 9.09 4.71
CA GLU A 82 14.93 9.51 3.31
C GLU A 82 14.62 11.01 3.12
N ALA A 83 13.65 11.56 3.86
CA ALA A 83 13.29 12.98 3.81
C ALA A 83 14.26 13.90 4.59
N SER A 84 15.17 13.33 5.39
CA SER A 84 16.19 14.06 6.14
C SER A 84 17.56 13.76 5.54
N PRO A 85 18.08 14.63 4.64
CA PRO A 85 19.46 14.49 4.21
C PRO A 85 20.35 14.70 5.43
N SER A 86 21.15 13.69 5.78
CA SER A 86 22.22 13.79 6.76
C SER A 86 23.09 15.01 6.43
N LEU A 87 23.21 15.94 7.39
CA LEU A 87 24.14 17.07 7.38
C LEU A 87 25.60 16.62 7.22
#